data_AF-A0A2V7MPH2-F1
#
_entry.id   AF-A0A2V7MPH2-F1
#
_cell.length_a   1.000
_cell.length_b   1.000
_cell.length_c   1.000
_cell.angle_alpha   90.00
_cell.angle_beta   90.00
_cell.angle_gamma   90.00
#
_symmetry.space_group_name_H-M   'P 1'
#
loop_
_entity.id
_entity.type
_entity.pdbx_description
1 polymer ?
#
loop_
_entity_poly.entity_id
_entity_poly.type
_entity_poly.pdbx_seq_one_letter_code
_entity_poly.pdbx_strand_id
1 'polypeptide(L)'
;MPNPQAMQMQMQQIMQQRPREAEAAARAFLMLVAPNLENTLDSLKTAPSGGQNRPIVVIEGVPQTATDRSSDQYWAEVAQLTVQFDMVQKLSQRDSVRAVLVGKMFGLEANARAHQRSYHSASDASRPAIRKQIEALITQHFDLEDQLRALEVADIERRLADVRAENQRRRDNRSEFIKFAVDDIVRDAIRPR
;
A
#
# COMPACT_ATOMS: atom_id res chain seq x y z
N MET A 1 -10.23 -0.56 -0.63
CA MET A 1 -8.93 -0.55 -1.34
C MET A 1 -9.14 0.05 -2.72
N PRO A 2 -8.25 0.91 -3.24
CA PRO A 2 -8.34 1.41 -4.61
C PRO A 2 -8.25 0.27 -5.64
N ASN A 3 -8.83 0.46 -6.82
CA ASN A 3 -8.84 -0.52 -7.90
C ASN A 3 -7.38 -0.78 -8.37
N PRO A 4 -6.88 -2.03 -8.36
CA PRO A 4 -5.51 -2.34 -8.78
C PRO A 4 -5.21 -1.91 -10.23
N GLN A 5 -6.20 -1.99 -11.13
CA GLN A 5 -6.03 -1.52 -12.51
C GLN A 5 -5.85 0.00 -12.59
N ALA A 6 -6.58 0.76 -11.77
CA ALA A 6 -6.45 2.22 -11.72
C ALA A 6 -5.08 2.65 -11.19
N MET A 7 -4.57 1.95 -10.17
CA MET A 7 -3.22 2.19 -9.66
C MET A 7 -2.14 1.91 -10.72
N GLN A 8 -2.27 0.80 -11.46
CA GLN A 8 -1.34 0.48 -12.55
C GLN A 8 -1.34 1.55 -13.65
N MET A 9 -2.53 2.04 -14.06
CA MET A 9 -2.60 3.12 -15.04
C MET A 9 -1.96 4.42 -14.52
N GLN A 10 -2.21 4.78 -13.25
CA GLN A 10 -1.61 5.95 -12.64
C GLN A 10 -0.08 5.83 -12.59
N MET A 11 0.45 4.65 -12.23
CA MET A 11 1.89 4.41 -12.25
C MET A 11 2.48 4.59 -13.67
N GLN A 12 1.83 4.02 -14.68
CA GLN A 12 2.27 4.17 -16.07
C GLN A 12 2.26 5.63 -16.54
N GLN A 13 1.24 6.40 -16.16
CA GLN A 13 1.16 7.83 -16.46
C GLN A 13 2.32 8.61 -15.81
N ILE A 14 2.63 8.35 -14.55
CA ILE A 14 3.76 8.99 -13.86
C ILE A 14 5.09 8.62 -14.53
N MET A 15 5.27 7.35 -14.92
CA MET A 15 6.48 6.90 -15.60
C MET A 15 6.67 7.56 -16.98
N GLN A 16 5.58 7.78 -17.73
CA GLN A 16 5.61 8.43 -19.04
C GLN A 16 5.78 9.94 -18.95
N GLN A 17 5.03 10.60 -18.07
CA GLN A 17 4.98 12.05 -17.96
C GLN A 17 6.11 12.62 -17.08
N ARG A 18 6.68 11.79 -16.20
CA ARG A 18 7.79 12.14 -15.30
C ARG A 18 7.57 13.47 -14.55
N PRO A 19 6.40 13.69 -13.92
CA PRO A 19 6.05 14.99 -13.34
C PRO A 19 6.87 15.25 -12.07
N ARG A 20 7.29 16.51 -11.89
CA ARG A 20 8.05 16.95 -10.70
C ARG A 20 7.28 16.77 -9.39
N GLU A 21 5.95 16.93 -9.45
CA GLU A 21 5.07 16.76 -8.29
C GLU A 21 5.09 15.32 -7.76
N ALA A 22 5.16 14.31 -8.66
CA ALA A 22 5.29 12.91 -8.24
C ALA A 22 6.64 12.65 -7.57
N GLU A 23 7.73 13.22 -8.07
CA GLU A 23 9.05 13.12 -7.40
C GLU A 23 9.00 13.72 -5.99
N ALA A 24 8.40 14.91 -5.83
CA ALA A 24 8.25 15.54 -4.53
C ALA A 24 7.36 14.70 -3.57
N ALA A 25 6.26 14.14 -4.08
CA ALA A 25 5.37 13.27 -3.32
C ALA A 25 6.08 11.99 -2.86
N ALA A 26 6.84 11.34 -3.75
CA ALA A 26 7.63 10.16 -3.43
C ALA A 26 8.68 10.45 -2.34
N ARG A 27 9.39 11.58 -2.42
CA ARG A 27 10.36 12.00 -1.39
C ARG A 27 9.69 12.28 -0.05
N ALA A 28 8.59 13.03 -0.05
CA ALA A 28 7.82 13.32 1.16
C ALA A 28 7.35 12.03 1.84
N PHE A 29 6.93 11.04 1.03
CA PHE A 29 6.54 9.74 1.55
C PHE A 29 7.73 8.99 2.17
N LEU A 30 8.87 8.92 1.50
CA LEU A 30 10.08 8.29 2.05
C LEU A 30 10.52 8.96 3.35
N MET A 31 10.50 10.29 3.46
CA MET A 31 10.80 10.99 4.71
C MET A 31 9.88 10.54 5.86
N LEU A 32 8.62 10.23 5.56
CA LEU A 32 7.64 9.79 6.54
C LEU A 32 7.84 8.33 6.98
N VAL A 33 8.10 7.43 6.03
CA VAL A 33 8.04 5.97 6.28
C VAL A 33 9.39 5.27 6.32
N ALA A 34 10.42 5.86 5.71
CA ALA A 34 11.76 5.28 5.60
C ALA A 34 12.81 6.36 5.30
N PRO A 35 13.11 7.27 6.25
CA PRO A 35 13.93 8.47 5.99
C PRO A 35 15.36 8.13 5.51
N ASN A 36 15.89 6.98 5.91
CA ASN A 36 17.21 6.51 5.47
C ASN A 36 17.26 6.14 3.97
N LEU A 37 16.11 6.00 3.30
CA LEU A 37 16.03 5.59 1.89
C LEU A 37 16.01 6.74 0.89
N GLU A 38 15.88 7.99 1.32
CA GLU A 38 15.88 9.14 0.39
C GLU A 38 17.16 9.16 -0.46
N ASN A 39 18.31 8.95 0.17
CA ASN A 39 19.61 8.83 -0.51
C ASN A 39 19.66 7.67 -1.52
N THR A 40 18.86 6.62 -1.28
CA THR A 40 18.77 5.46 -2.19
C THR A 40 17.96 5.80 -3.43
N LEU A 41 16.88 6.57 -3.30
CA LEU A 41 16.11 7.06 -4.44
C LEU A 41 16.98 7.99 -5.31
N ASP A 42 17.77 8.86 -4.69
CA ASP A 42 18.72 9.72 -5.41
C ASP A 42 19.87 8.93 -6.07
N SER A 43 20.28 7.81 -5.47
CA SER A 43 21.26 6.90 -6.08
C SER A 43 20.75 6.25 -7.37
N LEU A 44 19.43 6.05 -7.52
CA LEU A 44 18.83 5.57 -8.78
C LEU A 44 18.86 6.64 -9.87
N LYS A 45 18.72 7.92 -9.49
CA LYS A 45 18.80 9.07 -10.41
C LYS A 45 20.22 9.29 -10.94
N THR A 46 21.22 9.00 -10.11
CA THR A 46 22.64 9.32 -10.32
C THR A 46 23.52 8.11 -10.60
N ALA A 47 22.93 6.92 -10.81
CA ALA A 47 23.65 5.66 -10.98
C ALA A 47 24.88 5.87 -11.89
N PRO A 48 26.11 5.70 -11.36
CA PRO A 48 27.30 6.14 -12.06
C PRO A 48 27.45 5.34 -13.35
N SER A 49 27.71 6.06 -14.43
CA SER A 49 28.28 5.54 -15.67
C SER A 49 29.60 4.84 -15.36
N GLY A 50 29.55 3.57 -14.94
CA GLY A 50 30.72 2.75 -14.72
C GLY A 50 31.55 2.72 -16.01
N GLY A 51 32.76 3.28 -15.93
CA GLY A 51 33.65 3.47 -17.06
C GLY A 51 33.95 2.17 -17.82
N GLN A 52 34.03 2.35 -19.15
CA GLN A 52 34.67 1.54 -20.18
C GLN A 52 34.30 0.04 -20.24
N ASN A 53 33.61 -0.28 -21.33
CA ASN A 53 33.32 -1.62 -21.86
C ASN A 53 32.11 -2.35 -21.21
N ARG A 54 30.90 -2.07 -21.69
CA ARG A 54 29.72 -2.91 -21.43
C ARG A 54 28.97 -3.23 -22.72
N PRO A 55 28.44 -4.46 -22.86
CA PRO A 55 27.79 -4.92 -24.08
C PRO A 55 26.52 -4.12 -24.33
N ILE A 56 26.39 -3.60 -25.55
CA ILE A 56 25.14 -3.08 -26.08
C ILE A 56 24.15 -4.25 -26.12
N VAL A 57 23.13 -4.22 -25.26
CA VAL A 57 22.04 -5.21 -25.35
C VAL A 57 21.03 -4.66 -26.36
N VAL A 58 21.05 -5.24 -27.55
CA VAL A 58 20.08 -4.96 -28.61
C VAL A 58 18.84 -5.81 -28.34
N ILE A 59 17.75 -5.17 -27.93
CA ILE A 59 16.42 -5.78 -27.88
C ILE A 59 15.65 -5.21 -29.08
N GLU A 60 15.16 -6.08 -29.96
CA GLU A 60 14.39 -5.69 -31.16
C GLU A 60 15.09 -4.67 -32.09
N GLY A 61 16.42 -4.76 -32.22
CA GLY A 61 17.18 -3.92 -33.17
C GLY A 61 17.54 -2.52 -32.65
N VAL A 62 17.14 -2.14 -31.43
CA VAL A 62 17.49 -0.84 -30.83
C VAL A 62 18.57 -1.01 -29.75
N PRO A 63 19.71 -0.29 -29.84
CA PRO A 63 20.72 -0.29 -28.78
C PRO A 63 20.19 0.48 -27.56
N GLN A 64 19.89 -0.23 -26.46
CA GLN A 64 19.56 0.41 -25.19
C GLN A 64 20.83 0.65 -24.36
N THR A 65 21.01 1.89 -23.89
CA THR A 65 22.12 2.23 -23.00
C THR A 65 21.74 1.95 -21.55
N ALA A 66 22.71 1.59 -20.69
CA ALA A 66 22.46 1.32 -19.27
C ALA A 66 21.84 2.53 -18.52
N THR A 67 22.07 3.74 -19.03
CA THR A 67 21.49 5.02 -18.60
C THR A 67 19.97 5.09 -18.78
N ASP A 68 19.42 4.45 -19.81
CA ASP A 68 17.97 4.40 -20.02
C ASP A 68 17.31 3.52 -18.94
N ARG A 69 17.94 2.37 -18.60
CA ARG A 69 17.44 1.47 -17.55
C ARG A 69 17.48 2.09 -16.15
N SER A 70 18.49 2.87 -15.79
CA SER A 70 18.55 3.52 -14.47
C SER A 70 17.50 4.62 -14.33
N SER A 71 17.26 5.38 -15.39
CA SER A 71 16.20 6.40 -15.46
C SER A 71 14.80 5.77 -15.34
N ASP A 72 14.55 4.67 -16.05
CA ASP A 72 13.27 3.97 -15.98
C ASP A 72 13.04 3.32 -14.61
N GLN A 73 14.08 2.74 -13.99
CA GLN A 73 14.00 2.22 -12.62
C GLN A 73 13.71 3.31 -11.59
N TYR A 74 14.35 4.47 -11.73
CA TYR A 74 14.10 5.62 -10.88
C TYR A 74 12.63 6.05 -10.98
N TRP A 75 12.10 6.23 -12.20
CA TRP A 75 10.72 6.67 -12.39
C TRP A 75 9.69 5.61 -12.03
N ALA A 76 10.02 4.32 -12.14
CA ALA A 76 9.19 3.24 -11.62
C ALA A 76 9.06 3.30 -10.08
N GLU A 77 10.15 3.55 -9.37
CA GLU A 77 10.12 3.70 -7.90
C GLU A 77 9.37 4.97 -7.49
N VAL A 78 9.59 6.11 -8.18
CA VAL A 78 8.83 7.34 -7.94
C VAL A 78 7.33 7.11 -8.14
N ALA A 79 6.94 6.45 -9.24
CA ALA A 79 5.54 6.15 -9.52
C ALA A 79 4.90 5.28 -8.44
N GLN A 80 5.60 4.22 -8.01
CA GLN A 80 5.12 3.33 -6.96
C GLN A 80 4.94 4.08 -5.63
N LEU A 81 5.96 4.84 -5.19
CA LEU A 81 5.93 5.59 -3.93
C LEU A 81 4.85 6.67 -3.93
N THR A 82 4.63 7.34 -5.07
CA THR A 82 3.59 8.36 -5.22
C THR A 82 2.19 7.76 -5.05
N VAL A 83 1.92 6.62 -5.69
CA VAL A 83 0.62 5.94 -5.57
C VAL A 83 0.42 5.40 -4.15
N GLN A 84 1.47 4.84 -3.55
CA GLN A 84 1.44 4.39 -2.16
C GLN A 84 1.16 5.55 -1.19
N PHE A 85 1.74 6.73 -1.43
CA PHE A 85 1.49 7.91 -0.61
C PHE A 85 0.04 8.39 -0.68
N ASP A 86 -0.51 8.52 -1.88
CA ASP A 86 -1.92 8.89 -2.08
C ASP A 86 -2.87 7.89 -1.41
N MET A 87 -2.57 6.59 -1.49
CA MET A 87 -3.32 5.55 -0.81
C MET A 87 -3.28 5.69 0.72
N VAL A 88 -2.11 5.96 1.30
CA VAL A 88 -1.96 6.21 2.74
C VAL A 88 -2.70 7.47 3.16
N GLN A 89 -2.61 8.56 2.39
CA GLN A 89 -3.33 9.81 2.68
C GLN A 89 -4.85 9.60 2.68
N LYS A 90 -5.39 8.93 1.66
CA LYS A 90 -6.82 8.58 1.58
C LYS A 90 -7.26 7.67 2.72
N LEU A 91 -6.42 6.70 3.09
CA LEU A 91 -6.70 5.82 4.23
C LEU A 91 -6.68 6.60 5.54
N SER A 92 -5.73 7.52 5.73
CA SER A 92 -5.59 8.32 6.95
C SER A 92 -6.79 9.20 7.24
N GLN A 93 -7.54 9.61 6.21
CA GLN A 93 -8.79 10.37 6.39
C GLN A 93 -9.91 9.53 7.00
N ARG A 94 -9.82 8.20 6.89
CA ARG A 94 -10.86 7.25 7.34
C ARG A 94 -10.44 6.46 8.57
N ASP A 95 -9.18 6.04 8.62
CA ASP A 95 -8.60 5.18 9.65
C ASP A 95 -7.10 5.51 9.75
N SER A 96 -6.77 6.47 10.61
CA SER A 96 -5.39 6.94 10.80
C SER A 96 -4.47 5.88 11.41
N VAL A 97 -5.01 5.00 12.27
CA VAL A 97 -4.24 3.91 12.89
C VAL A 97 -3.80 2.91 11.83
N ARG A 98 -4.75 2.47 11.00
CA ARG A 98 -4.46 1.56 9.88
C ARG A 98 -3.54 2.22 8.85
N ALA A 99 -3.73 3.51 8.57
CA ALA A 99 -2.87 4.26 7.66
C ALA A 99 -1.40 4.28 8.09
N VAL A 100 -1.13 4.45 9.40
CA VAL A 100 0.23 4.41 9.95
C VAL A 100 0.87 3.03 9.73
N LEU A 101 0.15 1.95 10.00
CA LEU A 101 0.66 0.58 9.80
C LEU A 101 0.94 0.28 8.32
N VAL A 102 0.00 0.62 7.44
CA VAL A 102 0.17 0.46 5.98
C VAL A 102 1.34 1.30 5.45
N GLY A 103 1.49 2.54 5.93
CA GLY A 103 2.63 3.40 5.56
C GLY A 103 3.96 2.76 5.94
N LYS A 104 4.08 2.21 7.16
CA LYS A 104 5.29 1.48 7.59
C LYS A 104 5.56 0.26 6.72
N MET A 105 4.53 -0.51 6.35
CA MET A 105 4.69 -1.65 5.44
C MET A 105 5.28 -1.24 4.09
N PHE A 106 4.77 -0.17 3.48
CA PHE A 106 5.31 0.36 2.24
C PHE A 106 6.77 0.84 2.38
N GLY A 107 7.13 1.44 3.52
CA GLY A 107 8.52 1.77 3.84
C GLY A 107 9.43 0.53 3.89
N LEU A 108 8.98 -0.55 4.52
CA LEU A 108 9.70 -1.82 4.56
C LEU A 108 9.85 -2.44 3.17
N GLU A 109 8.80 -2.41 2.34
CA GLU A 109 8.85 -2.90 0.97
C GLU A 109 9.83 -2.11 0.10
N ALA A 110 9.84 -0.78 0.22
CA ALA A 110 10.80 0.07 -0.48
C ALA A 110 12.23 -0.26 -0.08
N ASN A 111 12.46 -0.53 1.21
CA ASN A 111 13.77 -0.96 1.71
C ASN A 111 14.16 -2.34 1.18
N ALA A 112 13.22 -3.29 1.15
CA ALA A 112 13.46 -4.62 0.62
C ALA A 112 13.82 -4.57 -0.87
N ARG A 113 13.15 -3.73 -1.68
CA ARG A 113 13.49 -3.49 -3.09
C ARG A 113 14.87 -2.85 -3.25
N ALA A 114 15.25 -1.91 -2.37
CA ALA A 114 16.59 -1.35 -2.36
C ALA A 114 17.65 -2.42 -2.13
N HIS A 115 17.49 -3.25 -1.09
CA HIS A 115 18.41 -4.36 -0.82
C HIS A 115 18.41 -5.42 -1.92
N GLN A 116 17.28 -5.70 -2.55
CA GLN A 116 17.20 -6.61 -3.71
C GLN A 116 18.06 -6.11 -4.88
N ARG A 117 18.04 -4.80 -5.16
CA ARG A 117 18.92 -4.19 -6.18
C ARG A 117 20.39 -4.31 -5.79
N SER A 118 20.73 -4.01 -4.54
CA SER A 118 22.09 -4.19 -4.02
C SER A 118 22.56 -5.65 -4.09
N TYR A 119 21.67 -6.61 -3.84
CA TYR A 119 21.98 -8.04 -3.93
C TYR A 119 22.36 -8.46 -5.36
N HIS A 120 21.71 -7.89 -6.37
CA HIS A 120 21.97 -8.21 -7.77
C HIS A 120 23.40 -7.84 -8.20
N SER A 121 23.92 -6.72 -7.71
CA SER A 121 25.28 -6.24 -8.01
C SER A 121 26.34 -6.62 -6.97
N ALA A 122 25.95 -7.30 -5.89
CA ALA A 122 26.83 -7.70 -4.79
C ALA A 122 27.74 -8.88 -5.15
N SER A 123 28.94 -8.89 -4.57
CA SER A 123 29.86 -10.03 -4.59
C SER A 123 29.31 -11.20 -3.78
N ASP A 124 29.73 -12.43 -4.09
CA ASP A 124 29.28 -13.63 -3.36
C ASP A 124 29.57 -13.57 -1.85
N ALA A 125 30.66 -12.90 -1.45
CA ALA A 125 30.99 -12.70 -0.04
C ALA A 125 30.01 -11.77 0.70
N SER A 126 29.38 -10.82 -0.01
CA SER A 126 28.48 -9.81 0.59
C SER A 126 27.00 -10.19 0.51
N ARG A 127 26.62 -11.09 -0.41
CA ARG A 127 25.24 -11.59 -0.58
C ARG A 127 24.60 -12.16 0.70
N PRO A 128 25.28 -12.96 1.55
CA PRO A 128 24.69 -13.47 2.78
C PRO A 128 24.25 -12.37 3.75
N ALA A 129 25.03 -11.30 3.87
CA ALA A 129 24.70 -10.17 4.73
C ALA A 129 23.47 -9.40 4.21
N ILE A 130 23.38 -9.17 2.91
CA ILE A 130 22.23 -8.51 2.28
C ILE A 130 20.97 -9.37 2.42
N ARG A 131 21.09 -10.69 2.21
CA ARG A 131 19.99 -11.63 2.42
C ARG A 131 19.42 -11.54 3.84
N LYS A 132 20.28 -11.48 4.86
CA LYS A 132 19.85 -11.32 6.25
C LYS A 132 19.08 -10.02 6.49
N GLN A 133 19.48 -8.93 5.84
CA GLN A 133 18.73 -7.67 5.90
C GLN A 133 17.34 -7.80 5.27
N ILE A 134 17.23 -8.45 4.11
CA ILE A 134 15.94 -8.72 3.46
C ILE A 134 15.05 -9.59 4.37
N GLU A 135 15.60 -10.67 4.95
CA GLU A 135 14.87 -11.54 5.88
C GLU A 135 14.31 -10.77 7.09
N ALA A 136 15.10 -9.85 7.68
CA ALA A 136 14.65 -9.01 8.78
C ALA A 136 13.52 -8.05 8.38
N LEU A 137 13.60 -7.44 7.18
CA LEU A 137 12.57 -6.55 6.66
C LEU A 137 11.26 -7.28 6.38
N ILE A 138 11.34 -8.46 5.77
CA ILE A 138 10.16 -9.29 5.49
C ILE A 138 9.52 -9.78 6.79
N THR A 139 10.32 -10.13 7.81
CA THR A 139 9.78 -10.50 9.13
C THR A 139 8.97 -9.36 9.73
N GLN A 140 9.53 -8.14 9.77
CA GLN A 140 8.81 -6.96 10.28
C GLN A 140 7.56 -6.64 9.44
N HIS A 141 7.59 -6.92 8.14
CA HIS A 141 6.43 -6.74 7.27
C HIS A 141 5.29 -7.67 7.68
N PHE A 142 5.57 -8.96 7.91
CA PHE A 142 4.58 -9.91 8.42
C PHE A 142 4.04 -9.52 9.80
N ASP A 143 4.89 -9.04 10.71
CA ASP A 143 4.44 -8.57 12.03
C ASP A 143 3.44 -7.39 11.91
N LEU A 144 3.58 -6.53 10.91
CA LEU A 144 2.63 -5.45 10.62
C LEU A 144 1.34 -5.97 9.96
N GLU A 145 1.43 -6.96 9.08
CA GLU A 145 0.24 -7.64 8.53
C GLU A 145 -0.61 -8.27 9.64
N ASP A 146 0.02 -8.92 10.60
CA ASP A 146 -0.67 -9.54 11.73
C ASP A 146 -1.35 -8.48 12.62
N GLN A 147 -0.70 -7.34 12.84
CA GLN A 147 -1.32 -6.20 13.53
C GLN A 147 -2.54 -5.66 12.77
N LEU A 148 -2.45 -5.52 11.43
CA LEU A 148 -3.57 -5.10 10.60
C LEU A 148 -4.75 -6.09 10.67
N ARG A 149 -4.45 -7.39 10.63
CA ARG A 149 -5.46 -8.44 10.78
C ARG A 149 -6.12 -8.40 12.16
N ALA A 150 -5.34 -8.19 13.22
CA ALA A 150 -5.87 -8.06 14.57
C ALA A 150 -6.87 -6.88 14.69
N LEU A 151 -6.56 -5.73 14.05
CA LEU A 151 -7.49 -4.59 14.00
C LEU A 151 -8.79 -4.92 13.25
N GLU A 152 -8.69 -5.67 12.15
CA GLU A 152 -9.87 -6.11 11.40
C GLU A 152 -10.74 -7.09 12.19
N VAL A 153 -10.11 -8.05 12.88
CA VAL A 153 -10.81 -8.98 13.79
C VAL A 153 -11.54 -8.21 14.88
N ALA A 154 -10.88 -7.25 15.52
CA ALA A 154 -11.50 -6.45 16.59
C ALA A 154 -12.72 -5.64 16.09
N ASP A 155 -12.67 -5.07 14.88
CA ASP A 155 -13.83 -4.38 14.28
C ASP A 155 -15.00 -5.34 14.01
N ILE A 156 -14.70 -6.52 13.46
CA ILE A 156 -15.71 -7.55 13.19
C ILE A 156 -16.36 -8.03 14.51
N GLU A 157 -15.56 -8.28 15.53
CA GLU A 157 -16.04 -8.71 16.85
C GLU A 157 -16.95 -7.66 17.48
N ARG A 158 -16.59 -6.38 17.39
CA ARG A 158 -17.43 -5.28 17.85
C ARG A 158 -18.76 -5.24 17.09
N ARG A 159 -18.74 -5.29 15.76
CA ARG A 159 -19.96 -5.29 14.94
C ARG A 159 -20.86 -6.48 15.24
N LEU A 160 -20.26 -7.65 15.49
CA LEU A 160 -20.99 -8.84 15.90
C LEU A 160 -21.64 -8.66 17.29
N ALA A 161 -20.95 -8.04 18.23
CA ALA A 161 -21.51 -7.72 19.54
C ALA A 161 -22.71 -6.77 19.43
N ASP A 162 -22.62 -5.74 18.58
CA ASP A 162 -23.72 -4.79 18.33
C ASP A 162 -24.96 -5.51 17.76
N VAL A 163 -24.76 -6.38 16.77
CA VAL A 163 -25.85 -7.19 16.17
C VAL A 163 -26.47 -8.14 17.20
N ARG A 164 -25.67 -8.75 18.08
CA ARG A 164 -26.17 -9.61 19.16
C ARG A 164 -27.00 -8.82 20.16
N ALA A 165 -26.53 -7.64 20.57
CA ALA A 165 -27.23 -6.76 21.49
C ALA A 165 -28.57 -6.30 20.91
N GLU A 166 -28.60 -5.88 19.63
CA GLU A 166 -29.83 -5.50 18.94
C GLU A 166 -30.84 -6.67 18.83
N ASN A 167 -30.36 -7.86 18.47
CA ASN A 167 -31.23 -9.04 18.44
C ASN A 167 -31.82 -9.37 19.82
N GLN A 168 -31.02 -9.21 20.89
CA GLN A 168 -31.52 -9.43 22.24
C GLN A 168 -32.61 -8.41 22.60
N ARG A 169 -32.38 -7.11 22.34
CA ARG A 169 -33.40 -6.08 22.55
C ARG A 169 -34.70 -6.36 21.80
N ARG A 170 -34.61 -6.84 20.55
CA ARG A 170 -35.80 -7.23 19.76
C ARG A 170 -36.55 -8.41 20.37
N ARG A 171 -35.84 -9.36 20.96
CA ARG A 171 -36.45 -10.49 21.67
C ARG A 171 -37.13 -10.04 22.94
N ASP A 172 -36.47 -9.20 23.72
CA ASP A 172 -36.99 -8.68 24.99
C ASP A 172 -38.25 -7.83 24.75
N ASN A 173 -38.26 -7.02 23.68
CA ASN A 173 -39.39 -6.15 23.32
C ASN A 173 -40.36 -6.79 22.31
N ARG A 174 -40.27 -8.11 22.10
CA ARG A 174 -41.00 -8.80 21.01
C ARG A 174 -42.51 -8.61 21.11
N SER A 175 -43.07 -8.67 22.31
CA SER A 175 -44.51 -8.50 22.52
C SER A 175 -44.99 -7.10 22.11
N GLU A 176 -44.21 -6.06 22.39
CA GLU A 176 -44.51 -4.68 22.01
C GLU A 176 -44.47 -4.49 20.49
N PHE A 177 -43.44 -5.03 19.84
CA PHE A 177 -43.34 -5.03 18.37
C PHE A 177 -44.52 -5.76 17.71
N ILE A 178 -44.91 -6.92 18.26
CA ILE A 178 -46.08 -7.66 17.75
C ILE A 178 -47.35 -6.84 17.92
N LYS A 179 -47.57 -6.25 19.10
CA LYS A 179 -48.75 -5.42 19.36
C LYS A 179 -48.83 -4.25 18.38
N PHE A 180 -47.74 -3.52 18.19
CA PHE A 180 -47.66 -2.42 17.23
C PHE A 180 -48.00 -2.88 15.79
N ALA A 181 -47.40 -3.98 15.34
CA ALA A 181 -47.64 -4.50 13.99
C ALA A 181 -49.10 -4.95 13.80
N VAL A 182 -49.71 -5.57 14.80
CA VAL A 182 -51.14 -5.95 14.77
C VAL A 182 -52.02 -4.70 14.75
N ASP A 183 -51.76 -3.73 15.61
CA ASP A 183 -52.54 -2.49 15.68
C ASP A 183 -52.50 -1.72 14.34
N ASP A 184 -51.35 -1.69 13.67
CA ASP A 184 -51.19 -1.07 12.35
C ASP A 184 -52.01 -1.78 11.26
N ILE A 185 -51.93 -3.12 11.19
CA ILE A 185 -52.73 -3.93 10.26
C ILE A 185 -54.23 -3.72 10.47
N VAL A 186 -54.69 -3.75 11.72
CA VAL A 186 -56.09 -3.56 12.06
C VAL A 186 -56.55 -2.16 11.68
N ARG A 187 -55.74 -1.13 11.97
CA ARG A 187 -56.06 0.26 11.63
C ARG A 187 -56.16 0.47 10.12
N ASP A 188 -55.27 -0.14 9.33
CA ASP A 188 -55.30 -0.05 7.87
C ASP A 188 -56.52 -0.79 7.27
N ALA A 189 -56.90 -1.93 7.85
CA ALA A 189 -58.07 -2.70 7.42
C ALA A 189 -59.41 -1.96 7.62
N ILE A 190 -59.48 -1.02 8.59
CA ILE A 190 -60.71 -0.26 8.91
C ILE A 190 -60.75 1.09 8.16
N ARG A 191 -59.67 1.48 7.45
CA ARG A 191 -59.62 2.76 6.72
C ARG A 191 -60.61 2.76 5.55
N PRO A 192 -61.46 3.79 5.40
CA PRO A 192 -62.33 3.92 4.22
C PRO A 192 -61.47 4.11 2.95
N ARG A 193 -61.87 3.48 1.85
CA ARG A 193 -61.23 3.65 0.53
C ARG A 193 -61.60 4.98 -0.13
#